data_AF-A0A258ASP4-F1
#
_entry.id   AF-A0A258ASP4-F1
#
_cell.length_a   1.000
_cell.length_b   1.000
_cell.length_c   1.000
_cell.angle_alpha   90.00
_cell.angle_beta   90.00
_cell.angle_gamma   90.00
#
_symmetry.space_group_name_H-M   'P 1'
#
loop_
_entity.id
_entity.type
_entity.pdbx_description
1 polymer ?
#
loop_
_entity_poly.entity_id
_entity_poly.type
_entity_poly.pdbx_seq_one_letter_code
_entity_poly.pdbx_strand_id
1 'polypeptide(L)'
;MTPRPFDRQEHVYRNDAFAELVKDGVRFFNGTPVLSMPPEERFTGTGVYAIYYTGKSKLYSRYSELNRLSYSFPIYVGKAVPKGWRQARTSHVDDDQSSELHHRLREHSNSIGHAANLKIEDFMCRFVIFEGDGSDMISTVEAALIKLTRPLWNVTVDGFGNHDPGKGRYEQARSDWDVIHPGRPWAAKCKGIAAKQPRITAAIEMHLKIFGPSQS
;
A
#
# COMPACT_ATOMS: atom_id res chain seq x y z
N MET A 1 -9.53 45.35 19.02
CA MET A 1 -9.33 45.01 17.59
C MET A 1 -10.55 44.25 17.11
N THR A 2 -11.27 44.78 16.14
CA THR A 2 -12.40 44.07 15.52
C THR A 2 -11.82 42.99 14.61
N PRO A 3 -12.24 41.72 14.72
CA PRO A 3 -11.76 40.65 13.85
C PRO A 3 -12.07 40.97 12.39
N ARG A 4 -11.10 40.75 11.50
CA ARG A 4 -11.30 40.90 10.06
C ARG A 4 -12.37 39.89 9.58
N PRO A 5 -13.27 40.28 8.66
CA PRO A 5 -14.19 39.32 8.03
C PRO A 5 -13.43 38.22 7.29
N PHE A 6 -13.93 36.99 7.37
CA PHE A 6 -13.37 35.83 6.70
C PHE A 6 -13.56 35.91 5.18
N ASP A 7 -12.49 35.67 4.41
CA ASP A 7 -12.53 35.43 2.97
C ASP A 7 -11.81 34.12 2.64
N ARG A 8 -12.56 33.12 2.16
CA ARG A 8 -12.03 31.81 1.79
C ARG A 8 -10.90 31.91 0.78
N GLN A 9 -10.94 32.85 -0.16
CA GLN A 9 -9.97 32.92 -1.25
C GLN A 9 -8.55 33.24 -0.76
N GLU A 10 -8.43 33.94 0.37
CA GLU A 10 -7.15 34.23 1.03
C GLU A 10 -6.50 32.98 1.65
N HIS A 11 -7.23 31.87 1.76
CA HIS A 11 -6.78 30.61 2.36
C HIS A 11 -6.62 29.47 1.35
N VAL A 12 -6.78 29.71 0.05
CA VAL A 12 -6.65 28.68 -1.00
C VAL A 12 -5.26 28.73 -1.62
N TYR A 13 -4.41 27.75 -1.28
CA TYR A 13 -3.15 27.54 -1.98
C TYR A 13 -3.35 26.70 -3.25
N ARG A 14 -2.83 27.17 -4.38
CA ARG A 14 -2.76 26.43 -5.66
C ARG A 14 -1.34 26.54 -6.21
N ASN A 15 -0.77 25.41 -6.62
CA ASN A 15 0.56 25.39 -7.22
C ASN A 15 0.65 24.24 -8.23
N ASP A 16 0.71 24.60 -9.51
CA ASP A 16 0.80 23.63 -10.61
C ASP A 16 2.17 22.95 -10.66
N ALA A 17 3.25 23.64 -10.26
CA ALA A 17 4.58 23.05 -10.19
C ALA A 17 4.63 21.95 -9.12
N PHE A 18 3.93 22.12 -7.99
CA PHE A 18 3.80 21.06 -6.99
C PHE A 18 3.05 19.84 -7.56
N ALA A 19 1.99 20.06 -8.33
CA ALA A 19 1.27 18.96 -8.99
C ALA A 19 2.15 18.22 -10.00
N GLU A 20 2.96 18.93 -10.80
CA GLU A 20 3.92 18.32 -11.73
C GLU A 20 5.03 17.56 -11.00
N LEU A 21 5.53 18.06 -9.87
CA LEU A 21 6.51 17.35 -9.05
C LEU A 21 5.98 16.00 -8.55
N VAL A 22 4.71 15.95 -8.12
CA VAL A 22 4.07 14.69 -7.72
C VAL A 22 3.93 13.73 -8.90
N LYS A 23 3.55 14.22 -10.09
CA LYS A 23 3.49 13.40 -11.31
C LYS A 23 4.87 12.86 -11.68
N ASP A 24 5.91 13.67 -11.51
CA ASP A 24 7.29 13.27 -11.76
C ASP A 24 7.72 12.12 -10.83
N GLY A 25 7.44 12.23 -9.53
CA GLY A 25 7.68 11.14 -8.57
C GLY A 25 6.94 9.85 -8.93
N VAL A 26 5.71 9.95 -9.43
CA VAL A 26 4.95 8.78 -9.94
C VAL A 26 5.58 8.20 -11.21
N ARG A 27 6.06 9.04 -12.14
CA ARG A 27 6.75 8.58 -13.36
C ARG A 27 8.05 7.87 -13.01
N PHE A 28 8.86 8.45 -12.12
CA PHE A 28 10.08 7.84 -11.62
C PHE A 28 9.78 6.49 -10.98
N PHE A 29 8.78 6.43 -10.08
CA PHE A 29 8.31 5.18 -9.49
C PHE A 29 8.00 4.13 -10.56
N ASN A 30 7.17 4.45 -11.56
CA ASN A 30 6.80 3.49 -12.60
C ASN A 30 7.97 3.03 -13.49
N GLY A 31 9.07 3.80 -13.52
CA GLY A 31 10.30 3.45 -14.23
C GLY A 31 11.28 2.60 -13.42
N THR A 32 11.09 2.45 -12.10
CA THR A 32 12.04 1.67 -11.30
C THR A 32 11.91 0.16 -11.56
N PRO A 33 13.00 -0.61 -11.33
CA PRO A 33 13.00 -2.06 -11.49
C PRO A 33 11.91 -2.74 -10.67
N VAL A 34 11.39 -3.84 -11.21
CA VAL A 34 10.49 -4.74 -10.50
C VAL A 34 11.31 -5.90 -9.98
N LEU A 35 11.16 -6.21 -8.70
CA LEU A 35 11.92 -7.24 -7.99
C LEU A 35 10.97 -8.26 -7.37
N SER A 36 11.51 -9.45 -7.09
CA SER A 36 10.81 -10.44 -6.25
C SER A 36 10.45 -9.86 -4.89
N MET A 37 9.41 -10.41 -4.26
CA MET A 37 8.98 -9.98 -2.93
C MET A 37 9.28 -11.06 -1.87
N PRO A 38 10.02 -10.75 -0.79
CA PRO A 38 10.73 -9.49 -0.54
C PRO A 38 11.99 -9.42 -1.43
N PRO A 39 12.58 -8.23 -1.62
CA PRO A 39 13.90 -8.10 -2.23
C PRO A 39 14.93 -8.96 -1.46
N GLU A 40 15.82 -9.64 -2.19
CA GLU A 40 16.81 -10.55 -1.59
C GLU A 40 17.84 -9.78 -0.75
N GLU A 41 18.31 -8.66 -1.30
CA GLU A 41 19.26 -7.78 -0.64
C GLU A 41 18.58 -6.81 0.30
N ARG A 42 19.15 -6.67 1.50
CA ARG A 42 18.72 -5.65 2.45
C ARG A 42 19.21 -4.28 1.99
N PHE A 43 18.40 -3.27 2.21
CA PHE A 43 18.73 -1.87 1.93
C PHE A 43 18.22 -0.96 3.04
N THR A 44 18.82 0.23 3.12
CA THR A 44 18.40 1.33 3.99
C THR A 44 17.51 2.31 3.22
N GLY A 45 16.76 3.13 3.95
CA GLY A 45 15.86 4.13 3.42
C GLY A 45 14.39 3.95 3.82
N THR A 46 13.67 5.05 3.63
CA THR A 46 12.21 5.13 3.75
C THR A 46 11.61 5.51 2.41
N GLY A 47 10.31 5.28 2.22
CA GLY A 47 9.73 5.53 0.90
C GLY A 47 8.40 4.87 0.62
N VAL A 48 8.13 4.70 -0.67
CA VAL A 48 6.87 4.19 -1.20
C VAL A 48 7.13 2.87 -1.93
N TYR A 49 6.20 1.93 -1.82
CA TYR A 49 6.25 0.66 -2.52
C TYR A 49 4.89 0.27 -3.10
N ALA A 50 4.93 -0.59 -4.10
CA ALA A 50 3.78 -1.25 -4.68
C ALA A 50 4.03 -2.76 -4.78
N ILE A 51 2.96 -3.53 -4.65
CA ILE A 51 2.94 -4.98 -4.74
C ILE A 51 2.06 -5.36 -5.92
N TYR A 52 2.54 -6.27 -6.75
CA TYR A 52 1.87 -6.75 -7.94
C TYR A 52 1.62 -8.26 -7.83
N TYR A 53 0.50 -8.71 -8.38
CA TYR A 53 0.14 -10.13 -8.43
C TYR A 53 0.17 -10.64 -9.87
N THR A 54 0.76 -11.83 -10.07
CA THR A 54 0.89 -12.50 -11.38
C THR A 54 0.52 -13.98 -11.33
N GLY A 55 -0.08 -14.46 -10.23
CA GLY A 55 -0.34 -15.88 -10.00
C GLY A 55 -1.60 -16.44 -10.66
N LYS A 56 -2.16 -17.52 -10.11
CA LYS A 56 -3.35 -18.22 -10.67
C LYS A 56 -4.54 -18.31 -9.72
N SER A 57 -4.56 -17.55 -8.64
CA SER A 57 -5.68 -17.49 -7.71
C SER A 57 -6.95 -17.09 -8.46
N LYS A 58 -8.05 -17.84 -8.26
CA LYS A 58 -9.34 -17.53 -8.88
C LYS A 58 -9.87 -16.14 -8.50
N LEU A 59 -9.53 -15.65 -7.30
CA LEU A 59 -9.94 -14.32 -6.85
C LEU A 59 -9.21 -13.20 -7.62
N TYR A 60 -8.00 -13.47 -8.09
CA TYR A 60 -7.06 -12.46 -8.60
C TYR A 60 -6.53 -12.76 -10.00
N SER A 61 -7.07 -13.75 -10.72
CA SER A 61 -6.59 -14.16 -12.04
C SER A 61 -6.55 -12.99 -13.04
N ARG A 62 -7.47 -12.03 -12.88
CA ARG A 62 -7.50 -10.81 -13.69
C ARG A 62 -6.23 -9.96 -13.55
N TYR A 63 -5.61 -9.91 -12.37
CA TYR A 63 -4.34 -9.19 -12.20
C TYR A 63 -3.21 -9.83 -12.99
N SER A 64 -3.22 -11.16 -13.17
CA SER A 64 -2.22 -11.87 -13.95
C SER A 64 -2.32 -11.57 -15.44
N GLU A 65 -3.54 -11.38 -15.95
CA GLU A 65 -3.77 -10.90 -17.32
C GLU A 65 -3.30 -9.45 -17.47
N LEU A 66 -3.70 -8.59 -16.54
CA LEU A 66 -3.39 -7.15 -16.54
C LEU A 66 -1.88 -6.89 -16.42
N ASN A 67 -1.16 -7.71 -15.64
CA ASN A 67 0.27 -7.59 -15.42
C ASN A 67 1.12 -8.48 -16.35
N ARG A 68 0.51 -9.10 -17.38
CA ARG A 68 1.20 -10.07 -18.26
C ARG A 68 2.36 -9.47 -19.05
N LEU A 69 2.18 -8.25 -19.56
CA LEU A 69 3.16 -7.56 -20.40
C LEU A 69 3.99 -6.53 -19.62
N SER A 70 3.42 -5.97 -18.56
CA SER A 70 4.07 -4.97 -17.72
C SER A 70 3.42 -4.91 -16.33
N TYR A 71 4.20 -4.61 -15.31
CA TYR A 71 3.71 -4.42 -13.93
C TYR A 71 3.07 -3.04 -13.77
N SER A 72 1.81 -2.92 -14.22
CA SER A 72 1.06 -1.67 -14.28
C SER A 72 -0.10 -1.60 -13.28
N PHE A 73 -0.55 -2.76 -12.77
CA PHE A 73 -1.73 -2.88 -11.90
C PHE A 73 -1.31 -3.46 -10.55
N PRO A 74 -0.90 -2.60 -9.60
CA PRO A 74 -0.59 -3.07 -8.26
C PRO A 74 -1.86 -3.55 -7.56
N ILE A 75 -1.75 -4.62 -6.77
CA ILE A 75 -2.81 -5.08 -5.87
C ILE A 75 -2.79 -4.29 -4.56
N TYR A 76 -1.64 -3.73 -4.19
CA TYR A 76 -1.45 -2.88 -3.02
C TYR A 76 -0.36 -1.83 -3.24
N VAL A 77 -0.54 -0.65 -2.65
CA VAL A 77 0.46 0.41 -2.54
C VAL A 77 0.56 0.81 -1.07
N GLY A 78 1.77 1.05 -0.59
CA GLY A 78 1.97 1.55 0.76
C GLY A 78 3.25 2.35 0.90
N LYS A 79 3.50 2.84 2.11
CA LYS A 79 4.71 3.55 2.48
C LYS A 79 5.36 2.99 3.73
N ALA A 80 6.63 3.35 3.91
CA ALA A 80 7.35 3.27 5.16
C ALA A 80 7.98 4.64 5.43
N VAL A 81 7.83 5.15 6.65
CA VAL A 81 8.34 6.46 7.08
C VAL A 81 9.19 6.28 8.34
N PRO A 82 10.12 7.20 8.64
CA PRO A 82 10.98 7.08 9.82
C PRO A 82 10.18 6.99 11.12
N LYS A 83 10.71 6.23 12.09
CA LYS A 83 10.18 6.23 13.46
C LYS A 83 10.33 7.63 14.06
N GLY A 84 9.25 8.15 14.65
CA GLY A 84 9.27 9.50 15.22
C GLY A 84 8.95 10.63 14.22
N TRP A 85 8.72 10.31 12.93
CA TRP A 85 8.30 11.27 11.90
C TRP A 85 7.17 12.20 12.37
N ARG A 86 6.11 11.61 12.96
CA ARG A 86 4.94 12.37 13.45
C ARG A 86 5.24 13.31 14.61
N GLN A 87 6.35 13.12 15.31
CA GLN A 87 6.73 13.94 16.46
C GLN A 87 7.82 14.97 16.11
N ALA A 88 8.25 15.04 14.85
CA ALA A 88 9.38 15.87 14.39
C ALA A 88 10.66 15.71 15.24
N ARG A 89 10.81 14.56 15.93
CA ARG A 89 11.94 14.28 16.83
C ARG A 89 13.21 13.86 16.09
N THR A 90 13.10 13.68 14.79
CA THR A 90 14.14 13.13 13.91
C THR A 90 14.25 14.02 12.68
N SER A 91 14.65 15.28 12.86
CA SER A 91 15.00 16.15 11.72
C SER A 91 16.36 15.78 11.10
N HIS A 92 17.17 14.95 11.78
CA HIS A 92 18.55 14.61 11.39
C HIS A 92 19.01 13.20 11.80
N VAL A 93 18.11 12.22 11.97
CA VAL A 93 18.60 10.83 12.02
C VAL A 93 18.97 10.49 10.59
N ASP A 94 20.25 10.22 10.33
CA ASP A 94 20.77 9.84 9.02
C ASP A 94 19.82 8.79 8.39
N ASP A 95 19.04 9.22 7.39
CA ASP A 95 18.05 8.38 6.68
C ASP A 95 18.72 7.11 6.13
N ASP A 96 20.03 7.24 5.89
CA ASP A 96 21.02 6.25 5.49
C ASP A 96 21.16 5.05 6.45
N GLN A 97 20.63 5.11 7.67
CA GLN A 97 20.68 3.99 8.63
C GLN A 97 19.34 3.30 8.91
N SER A 98 18.21 3.87 8.50
CA SER A 98 16.91 3.23 8.76
C SER A 98 16.62 2.17 7.69
N SER A 99 16.06 1.01 8.04
CA SER A 99 15.68 -0.04 7.07
C SER A 99 14.18 -0.26 7.01
N GLU A 100 13.41 0.79 7.29
CA GLU A 100 11.96 0.73 7.49
C GLU A 100 11.23 0.24 6.22
N LEU A 101 11.65 0.67 5.03
CA LEU A 101 11.05 0.23 3.77
C LEU A 101 11.28 -1.26 3.49
N HIS A 102 12.52 -1.72 3.60
CA HIS A 102 12.85 -3.14 3.47
C HIS A 102 12.14 -3.99 4.54
N HIS A 103 12.15 -3.54 5.79
CA HIS A 103 11.43 -4.20 6.89
C HIS A 103 9.94 -4.35 6.56
N ARG A 104 9.32 -3.28 6.07
CA ARG A 104 7.91 -3.26 5.72
C ARG A 104 7.56 -4.23 4.60
N LEU A 105 8.38 -4.30 3.55
CA LEU A 105 8.21 -5.28 2.47
C LEU A 105 8.33 -6.72 3.00
N ARG A 106 9.25 -6.97 3.93
CA ARG A 106 9.40 -8.28 4.58
C ARG A 106 8.20 -8.65 5.45
N GLU A 107 7.65 -7.71 6.21
CA GLU A 107 6.42 -7.92 6.99
C GLU A 107 5.24 -8.31 6.09
N HIS A 108 5.10 -7.63 4.95
CA HIS A 108 4.08 -7.94 3.96
C HIS A 108 4.29 -9.31 3.31
N SER A 109 5.53 -9.67 2.98
CA SER A 109 5.87 -11.01 2.49
C SER A 109 5.50 -12.09 3.52
N ASN A 110 5.82 -11.89 4.80
CA ASN A 110 5.44 -12.82 5.86
C ASN A 110 3.91 -12.93 5.99
N SER A 111 3.18 -11.83 5.87
CA SER A 111 1.71 -11.84 5.89
C SER A 111 1.12 -12.67 4.75
N ILE A 112 1.69 -12.54 3.54
CA ILE A 112 1.32 -13.36 2.37
C ILE A 112 1.68 -14.83 2.61
N GLY A 113 2.88 -15.11 3.12
CA GLY A 113 3.35 -16.47 3.40
C GLY A 113 2.54 -17.19 4.48
N HIS A 114 1.89 -16.45 5.38
CA HIS A 114 0.94 -17.03 6.34
C HIS A 114 -0.39 -17.41 5.69
N ALA A 115 -0.82 -16.74 4.62
CA ALA A 115 -2.12 -16.98 4.02
C ALA A 115 -2.17 -18.35 3.31
N ALA A 116 -3.13 -19.19 3.70
CA ALA A 116 -3.23 -20.57 3.20
C ALA A 116 -3.53 -20.68 1.68
N ASN A 117 -3.98 -19.59 1.06
CA ASN A 117 -4.43 -19.54 -0.33
C ASN A 117 -3.64 -18.58 -1.21
N LEU A 118 -2.49 -18.09 -0.74
CA LEU A 118 -1.57 -17.26 -1.50
C LEU A 118 -0.19 -17.91 -1.52
N LYS A 119 0.58 -17.59 -2.56
CA LYS A 119 1.94 -18.07 -2.78
C LYS A 119 2.83 -16.85 -2.96
N ILE A 120 3.91 -16.74 -2.21
CA ILE A 120 4.76 -15.55 -2.26
C ILE A 120 5.43 -15.38 -3.63
N GLU A 121 5.65 -16.48 -4.34
CA GLU A 121 6.25 -16.52 -5.67
C GLU A 121 5.35 -15.89 -6.75
N ASP A 122 4.06 -15.71 -6.45
CA ASP A 122 3.11 -15.03 -7.33
C ASP A 122 3.13 -13.49 -7.17
N PHE A 123 4.01 -12.95 -6.30
CA PHE A 123 4.07 -11.52 -5.98
C PHE A 123 5.41 -10.89 -6.29
N MET A 124 5.33 -9.71 -6.89
CA MET A 124 6.47 -8.86 -7.18
C MET A 124 6.30 -7.51 -6.49
N CYS A 125 7.39 -6.79 -6.28
CA CYS A 125 7.36 -5.46 -5.70
C CYS A 125 8.17 -4.45 -6.51
N ARG A 126 7.81 -3.19 -6.32
CA ARG A 126 8.52 -2.02 -6.80
C ARG A 126 8.57 -1.02 -5.68
N PHE A 127 9.64 -0.27 -5.56
CA PHE A 127 9.77 0.76 -4.54
C PHE A 127 10.63 1.92 -5.00
N VAL A 128 10.51 3.04 -4.28
CA VAL A 128 11.35 4.22 -4.39
C VAL A 128 11.73 4.65 -2.98
N ILE A 129 13.02 4.90 -2.79
CA ILE A 129 13.57 5.46 -1.56
C ILE A 129 13.54 6.99 -1.69
N PHE A 130 13.13 7.68 -0.63
CA PHE A 130 13.17 9.13 -0.53
C PHE A 130 14.09 9.50 0.63
N GLU A 131 15.01 10.43 0.39
CA GLU A 131 16.01 10.86 1.37
C GLU A 131 15.96 12.38 1.57
N GLY A 132 16.42 12.84 2.73
CA GLY A 132 16.47 14.26 3.09
C GLY A 132 15.09 14.92 2.97
N ASP A 133 15.05 16.13 2.41
CA ASP A 133 13.81 16.88 2.21
C ASP A 133 12.81 16.17 1.27
N GLY A 134 13.28 15.22 0.44
CA GLY A 134 12.41 14.41 -0.41
C GLY A 134 11.48 13.50 0.38
N SER A 135 11.84 13.14 1.62
CA SER A 135 11.02 12.27 2.48
C SER A 135 9.65 12.86 2.82
N ASP A 136 9.50 14.20 2.79
CA ASP A 136 8.21 14.88 2.96
C ASP A 136 7.18 14.50 1.88
N MET A 137 7.66 14.06 0.71
CA MET A 137 6.82 13.67 -0.41
C MET A 137 6.24 12.26 -0.31
N ILE A 138 6.76 11.40 0.58
CA ILE A 138 6.40 9.97 0.65
C ILE A 138 4.88 9.77 0.72
N SER A 139 4.21 10.51 1.61
CA SER A 139 2.75 10.40 1.76
C SER A 139 1.97 10.92 0.57
N THR A 140 2.48 11.94 -0.11
CA THR A 140 1.84 12.54 -1.28
C THR A 140 1.95 11.62 -2.49
N VAL A 141 3.11 11.00 -2.71
CA VAL A 141 3.34 10.06 -3.81
C VAL A 141 2.55 8.76 -3.60
N GLU A 142 2.52 8.22 -2.38
CA GLU A 142 1.65 7.07 -2.03
C GLU A 142 0.19 7.37 -2.36
N ALA A 143 -0.34 8.51 -1.90
CA ALA A 143 -1.72 8.90 -2.16
C ALA A 143 -2.00 9.08 -3.66
N ALA A 144 -1.06 9.66 -4.41
CA ALA A 144 -1.16 9.79 -5.86
C ALA A 144 -1.22 8.43 -6.56
N LEU A 145 -0.35 7.48 -6.19
CA LEU A 145 -0.36 6.12 -6.73
C LEU A 145 -1.67 5.40 -6.41
N ILE A 146 -2.16 5.46 -5.18
CA ILE A 146 -3.45 4.85 -4.79
C ILE A 146 -4.60 5.48 -5.60
N LYS A 147 -4.60 6.80 -5.77
CA LYS A 147 -5.63 7.50 -6.54
C LYS A 147 -5.63 7.09 -8.02
N LEU A 148 -4.45 6.96 -8.62
CA LEU A 148 -4.28 6.64 -10.04
C LEU A 148 -4.59 5.16 -10.34
N THR A 149 -4.13 4.25 -9.49
CA THR A 149 -4.17 2.82 -9.75
C THR A 149 -5.30 2.09 -9.05
N ARG A 150 -5.90 2.71 -8.02
CA ARG A 150 -6.96 2.14 -7.17
C ARG A 150 -6.69 0.69 -6.78
N PRO A 151 -5.59 0.36 -6.08
CA PRO A 151 -5.24 -1.03 -5.80
C PRO A 151 -6.30 -1.72 -4.93
N LEU A 152 -6.64 -2.97 -5.24
CA LEU A 152 -7.73 -3.71 -4.58
C LEU A 152 -7.60 -3.75 -3.05
N TRP A 153 -6.40 -4.02 -2.53
CA TRP A 153 -6.16 -4.13 -1.09
C TRP A 153 -6.04 -2.79 -0.37
N ASN A 154 -6.11 -1.66 -1.09
CA ASN A 154 -6.19 -0.32 -0.51
C ASN A 154 -7.61 0.24 -0.47
N VAL A 155 -8.46 -0.13 -1.44
CA VAL A 155 -9.74 0.57 -1.66
C VAL A 155 -10.97 -0.33 -1.60
N THR A 156 -10.81 -1.65 -1.44
CA THR A 156 -11.92 -2.60 -1.50
C THR A 156 -11.77 -3.73 -0.48
N VAL A 157 -10.58 -4.32 -0.36
CA VAL A 157 -10.32 -5.41 0.59
C VAL A 157 -9.35 -4.89 1.66
N ASP A 158 -9.92 -4.27 2.69
CA ASP A 158 -9.13 -3.62 3.73
C ASP A 158 -8.45 -4.63 4.67
N GLY A 159 -7.31 -4.20 5.21
CA GLY A 159 -6.64 -4.85 6.35
C GLY A 159 -5.35 -5.59 6.02
N PHE A 160 -4.90 -5.63 4.77
CA PHE A 160 -3.58 -6.16 4.43
C PHE A 160 -2.46 -5.42 5.21
N GLY A 161 -2.58 -4.09 5.30
CA GLY A 161 -1.68 -3.19 6.04
C GLY A 161 -1.65 -3.35 7.56
N ASN A 162 -2.55 -4.14 8.15
CA ASN A 162 -2.73 -4.18 9.61
C ASN A 162 -1.60 -4.96 10.31
N HIS A 163 -1.23 -4.47 11.50
CA HIS A 163 -0.40 -5.18 12.46
C HIS A 163 -1.29 -5.94 13.47
N ASP A 164 -0.66 -6.81 14.28
CA ASP A 164 -1.31 -7.37 15.46
C ASP A 164 -1.85 -6.22 16.33
N PRO A 165 -3.16 -6.19 16.62
CA PRO A 165 -3.71 -5.15 17.48
C PRO A 165 -3.21 -5.28 18.93
N GLY A 166 -2.66 -6.43 19.33
CA GLY A 166 -2.11 -6.63 20.66
C GLY A 166 -3.18 -6.74 21.75
N LYS A 167 -2.70 -6.95 22.98
CA LYS A 167 -3.55 -7.23 24.15
C LYS A 167 -4.57 -6.12 24.37
N GLY A 168 -5.83 -6.51 24.59
CA GLY A 168 -6.94 -5.59 24.88
C GLY A 168 -7.67 -5.05 23.64
N ARG A 169 -7.17 -5.30 22.42
CA ARG A 169 -7.82 -4.87 21.18
C ARG A 169 -8.38 -6.02 20.34
N TYR A 170 -8.44 -7.24 20.88
CA TYR A 170 -8.99 -8.41 20.18
C TYR A 170 -10.52 -8.47 20.13
N GLU A 171 -11.24 -7.55 20.77
CA GLU A 171 -12.71 -7.48 20.62
C GLU A 171 -13.13 -6.90 19.25
N GLN A 172 -12.18 -6.37 18.46
CA GLN A 172 -12.45 -5.94 17.10
C GLN A 172 -12.70 -7.14 16.16
N ALA A 173 -13.33 -6.87 15.02
CA ALA A 173 -13.54 -7.85 13.97
C ALA A 173 -12.26 -8.16 13.19
N ARG A 174 -12.20 -9.35 12.57
CA ARG A 174 -11.22 -9.63 11.53
C ARG A 174 -11.43 -8.71 10.34
N SER A 175 -10.34 -8.27 9.72
CA SER A 175 -10.42 -7.48 8.49
C SER A 175 -10.94 -8.31 7.31
N ASP A 176 -11.43 -7.64 6.27
CA ASP A 176 -11.89 -8.32 5.05
C ASP A 176 -10.76 -9.14 4.41
N TRP A 177 -9.53 -8.62 4.40
CA TRP A 177 -8.35 -9.35 3.94
C TRP A 177 -8.12 -10.62 4.76
N ASP A 178 -8.19 -10.55 6.09
CA ASP A 178 -8.02 -11.72 6.96
C ASP A 178 -9.12 -12.75 6.77
N VAL A 179 -10.36 -12.35 6.45
CA VAL A 179 -11.48 -13.27 6.21
C VAL A 179 -11.20 -14.15 5.00
N ILE A 180 -10.76 -13.57 3.88
CA ILE A 180 -10.53 -14.30 2.62
C ILE A 180 -9.11 -14.89 2.50
N HIS A 181 -8.16 -14.42 3.32
CA HIS A 181 -6.79 -14.92 3.41
C HIS A 181 -6.46 -15.35 4.85
N PRO A 182 -7.06 -16.45 5.33
CA PRO A 182 -6.81 -16.92 6.68
C PRO A 182 -5.35 -17.39 6.83
N GLY A 183 -4.75 -17.10 7.99
CA GLY A 183 -3.41 -17.60 8.31
C GLY A 183 -2.61 -16.74 9.30
N ARG A 184 -2.83 -15.43 9.35
CA ARG A 184 -2.16 -14.56 10.33
C ARG A 184 -2.58 -14.97 11.76
N PRO A 185 -1.65 -15.39 12.63
CA PRO A 185 -2.00 -15.95 13.95
C PRO A 185 -2.81 -15.00 14.84
N TRP A 186 -2.57 -13.70 14.75
CA TRP A 186 -3.28 -12.70 15.55
C TRP A 186 -4.71 -12.46 15.06
N ALA A 187 -5.00 -12.65 13.77
CA ALA A 187 -6.33 -12.45 13.23
C ALA A 187 -7.33 -13.48 13.76
N ALA A 188 -6.87 -14.71 14.04
CA ALA A 188 -7.67 -15.75 14.68
C ALA A 188 -8.10 -15.40 16.12
N LYS A 189 -7.42 -14.44 16.77
CA LYS A 189 -7.75 -13.98 18.12
C LYS A 189 -8.84 -12.92 18.14
N CYS A 190 -9.12 -12.28 17.01
CA CYS A 190 -10.16 -11.25 16.89
C CYS A 190 -11.57 -11.86 17.04
N LYS A 191 -12.39 -11.26 17.90
CA LYS A 191 -13.69 -11.81 18.32
C LYS A 191 -14.89 -11.05 17.76
N GLY A 192 -14.67 -9.87 17.19
CA GLY A 192 -15.75 -9.08 16.61
C GLY A 192 -16.36 -9.76 15.37
N ILE A 193 -17.59 -9.37 15.05
CA ILE A 193 -18.33 -9.93 13.91
C ILE A 193 -17.66 -9.48 12.60
N ALA A 194 -17.00 -10.40 11.92
CA ALA A 194 -16.35 -10.15 10.64
C ALA A 194 -17.36 -10.12 9.49
N ALA A 195 -16.98 -9.47 8.39
CA ALA A 195 -17.73 -9.56 7.15
C ALA A 195 -17.78 -11.00 6.62
N LYS A 196 -18.87 -11.34 5.92
CA LYS A 196 -19.02 -12.65 5.27
C LYS A 196 -18.25 -12.68 3.96
N GLN A 197 -17.57 -13.79 3.69
CA GLN A 197 -16.80 -14.00 2.46
C GLN A 197 -17.56 -13.69 1.15
N PRO A 198 -18.84 -14.08 0.96
CA PRO A 198 -19.57 -13.72 -0.26
C PRO A 198 -19.69 -12.21 -0.52
N ARG A 199 -19.80 -11.39 0.55
CA ARG A 199 -19.83 -9.93 0.43
C ARG A 199 -18.51 -9.40 -0.12
N ILE A 200 -17.40 -9.94 0.40
CA ILE A 200 -16.05 -9.53 0.02
C ILE A 200 -15.75 -9.95 -1.41
N THR A 201 -16.06 -11.20 -1.79
CA THR A 201 -15.89 -11.68 -3.16
C THR A 201 -16.71 -10.86 -4.17
N ALA A 202 -17.97 -10.54 -3.86
CA ALA A 202 -18.77 -9.68 -4.74
C ALA A 202 -18.16 -8.28 -4.90
N ALA A 203 -17.57 -7.70 -3.85
CA ALA A 203 -16.87 -6.42 -3.93
C ALA A 203 -15.61 -6.52 -4.81
N ILE A 204 -14.85 -7.61 -4.73
CA ILE A 204 -13.71 -7.88 -5.62
C ILE A 204 -14.17 -7.96 -7.08
N GLU A 205 -15.23 -8.70 -7.37
CA GLU A 205 -15.77 -8.81 -8.73
C GLU A 205 -16.20 -7.44 -9.29
N MET A 206 -16.88 -6.62 -8.47
CA MET A 206 -17.25 -5.26 -8.87
C MET A 206 -16.02 -4.39 -9.13
N HIS A 207 -14.99 -4.49 -8.29
CA HIS A 207 -13.74 -3.77 -8.45
C HIS A 207 -13.03 -4.15 -9.76
N LEU A 208 -12.94 -5.44 -10.07
CA LEU A 208 -12.24 -5.91 -11.26
C LEU A 208 -12.93 -5.48 -12.57
N LYS A 209 -14.23 -5.20 -12.54
CA LYS A 209 -14.97 -4.64 -13.69
C LYS A 209 -14.52 -3.22 -14.06
N ILE A 210 -13.90 -2.47 -13.15
CA ILE A 210 -13.42 -1.11 -13.41
C ILE A 210 -12.31 -1.11 -14.48
N PHE A 211 -11.56 -2.21 -14.60
CA PHE A 211 -10.46 -2.35 -15.57
C PHE A 211 -10.91 -2.83 -16.96
N GLY A 212 -12.22 -2.88 -17.22
CA GLY A 212 -12.78 -3.35 -18.49
C GLY A 212 -12.63 -4.87 -18.73
N PRO A 213 -13.20 -5.38 -19.84
CA PRO A 213 -13.17 -6.81 -20.15
C PRO A 213 -11.76 -7.32 -20.45
N SER A 214 -11.54 -8.62 -20.27
CA SER A 214 -10.32 -9.28 -20.74
C SER A 214 -10.21 -9.16 -22.25
N GLN A 215 -9.07 -8.64 -22.73
CA GLN A 215 -8.76 -8.73 -24.16
C GLN A 215 -8.42 -10.20 -24.42
N SER A 216 -9.37 -10.89 -25.04
CA SER A 216 -9.26 -12.26 -25.55
C SER A 216 -8.22 -12.37 -26.65
#